data_AF-L8HH49-F1
#
_entry.id   AF-L8HH49-F1
#
_cell.length_a   1.000
_cell.length_b   1.000
_cell.length_c   1.000
_cell.angle_alpha   90.00
_cell.angle_beta   90.00
_cell.angle_gamma   90.00
#
_symmetry.space_group_name_H-M   'P 1'
#
loop_
_entity.id
_entity.type
_entity.pdbx_description
1 polymer ?
#
loop_
_entity_poly.entity_id
_entity_poly.type
_entity_poly.pdbx_seq_one_letter_code
_entity_poly.pdbx_strand_id
1 'polypeptide(L)'
;MRHLKVRSLMVPPGVPDFFTRVRLVEEGNVKLKGRAWAGPLAVKQVLVSVDGGVTWAEATLAAKGVGKFAWIAWSFEWRNVRAGAKHFLMTKAIDELGNVQDNAEEWNYYAMGATVPQSVPVVVVSSAEWRITGKPLPNPPRHPKL
;
A
#
# COMPACT_ATOMS: atom_id res chain seq x y z
N MET A 1 7.18 6.15 26.10
CA MET A 1 8.48 5.51 25.78
C MET A 1 8.92 5.93 24.38
N ARG A 2 10.23 6.17 24.15
CA ARG A 2 10.79 6.76 22.92
C ARG A 2 11.35 5.65 22.01
N HIS A 3 10.49 4.96 21.26
CA HIS A 3 10.91 3.99 20.25
C HIS A 3 10.16 4.19 18.93
N LEU A 4 10.62 3.56 17.85
CA LEU A 4 9.87 3.56 16.60
C LEU A 4 8.47 3.01 16.82
N LYS A 5 7.46 3.78 16.41
CA LYS A 5 6.06 3.33 16.39
C LYS A 5 5.88 2.28 15.29
N VAL A 6 4.87 1.43 15.44
CA VAL A 6 4.49 0.41 14.45
C VAL A 6 4.18 1.04 13.10
N ARG A 7 4.66 0.42 12.01
CA ARG A 7 4.42 0.90 10.65
C ARG A 7 4.50 -0.21 9.61
N SER A 8 3.71 -0.06 8.55
CA SER A 8 3.76 -0.84 7.32
C SER A 8 3.88 0.11 6.13
N LEU A 9 4.69 -0.28 5.15
CA LEU A 9 4.79 0.35 3.84
C LEU A 9 4.73 -0.71 2.75
N MET A 10 4.02 -0.39 1.67
CA MET A 10 3.99 -1.19 0.45
C MET A 10 4.99 -0.69 -0.59
N VAL A 11 5.56 -1.63 -1.34
CA VAL A 11 6.21 -1.31 -2.61
C VAL A 11 5.09 -0.89 -3.57
N PRO A 12 5.09 0.34 -4.09
CA PRO A 12 3.99 0.78 -4.93
C PRO A 12 3.87 -0.09 -6.19
N PRO A 13 2.71 -0.70 -6.46
CA PRO A 13 2.53 -1.59 -7.58
C PRO A 13 2.35 -0.83 -8.90
N GLY A 14 2.51 -1.54 -10.00
CA GLY A 14 2.30 -0.98 -11.33
C GLY A 14 3.42 -0.06 -11.81
N VAL A 15 3.22 0.49 -13.01
CA VAL A 15 4.16 1.41 -13.64
C VAL A 15 3.60 2.84 -13.51
N PRO A 16 4.41 3.83 -13.08
CA PRO A 16 3.96 5.21 -13.10
C PRO A 16 3.87 5.71 -14.55
N ASP A 17 2.72 6.26 -14.93
CA ASP A 17 2.61 7.05 -16.15
C ASP A 17 3.48 8.32 -16.04
N PHE A 18 4.18 8.66 -17.12
CA PHE A 18 5.19 9.71 -17.09
C PHE A 18 4.59 11.10 -16.85
N PHE A 19 3.47 11.40 -17.51
CA PHE A 19 2.85 12.73 -17.49
C PHE A 19 1.97 12.94 -16.26
N THR A 20 1.15 11.96 -15.90
CA THR A 20 0.18 12.09 -14.81
C THR A 20 0.70 11.59 -13.47
N ARG A 21 1.79 10.81 -13.47
CA ARG A 21 2.34 10.11 -12.29
C ARG A 21 1.35 9.15 -11.62
N VAL A 22 0.23 8.87 -12.27
CA VAL A 22 -0.72 7.83 -11.87
C VAL A 22 -0.06 6.47 -12.05
N ARG A 23 -0.26 5.57 -11.10
CA ARG A 23 0.24 4.20 -11.21
C ARG A 23 -0.77 3.32 -11.91
N LEU A 24 -0.32 2.61 -12.91
CA LEU A 24 -1.15 1.73 -13.71
C LEU A 24 -0.81 0.28 -13.42
N VAL A 25 -1.86 -0.46 -13.07
CA VAL A 25 -1.79 -1.87 -12.66
C VAL A 25 -2.58 -2.66 -13.69
N GLU A 26 -2.03 -3.77 -14.16
CA GLU A 26 -2.76 -4.66 -15.08
C GLU A 26 -3.87 -5.39 -14.33
N GLU A 27 -4.99 -5.58 -15.01
CA GLU A 27 -6.07 -6.45 -14.54
C GLU A 27 -5.60 -7.91 -14.33
N GLY A 28 -6.32 -8.65 -13.50
CA GLY A 28 -5.98 -10.03 -13.13
C GLY A 28 -5.58 -10.17 -11.67
N ASN A 29 -4.60 -11.01 -11.39
CA ASN A 29 -4.11 -11.27 -10.02
C ASN A 29 -2.85 -10.44 -9.75
N VAL A 30 -2.95 -9.51 -8.82
CA VAL A 30 -1.89 -8.56 -8.48
C VAL A 30 -1.30 -8.91 -7.13
N LYS A 31 0.00 -9.21 -7.10
CA LYS A 31 0.72 -9.45 -5.84
C LYS A 31 1.21 -8.13 -5.24
N LEU A 32 0.59 -7.72 -4.14
CA LEU A 32 1.05 -6.62 -3.32
C LEU A 32 2.12 -7.13 -2.35
N LYS A 33 3.14 -6.31 -2.09
CA LYS A 33 4.24 -6.65 -1.18
C LYS A 33 4.73 -5.42 -0.45
N GLY A 34 5.33 -5.62 0.71
CA GLY A 34 5.87 -4.54 1.49
C GLY A 34 6.70 -4.99 2.68
N ARG A 35 6.94 -4.04 3.58
CA ARG A 35 7.70 -4.23 4.82
C ARG A 35 6.94 -3.60 5.97
N ALA A 36 7.03 -4.21 7.14
CA ALA A 36 6.48 -3.68 8.39
C ALA A 36 7.49 -3.80 9.53
N TRP A 37 7.38 -2.93 10.54
CA TRP A 37 8.25 -2.92 11.72
C TRP A 37 7.50 -2.33 12.93
N ALA A 38 7.95 -2.65 14.14
CA ALA A 38 7.37 -2.14 15.39
C ALA A 38 8.42 -1.78 16.46
N GLY A 39 9.60 -1.30 16.02
CA GLY A 39 10.68 -0.93 16.93
C GLY A 39 11.16 -2.14 17.74
N PRO A 40 11.08 -2.11 19.09
CA PRO A 40 11.48 -3.23 19.94
C PRO A 40 10.48 -4.38 19.98
N LEU A 41 9.27 -4.16 19.45
CA LEU A 41 8.17 -5.12 19.43
C LEU A 41 8.12 -5.90 18.12
N ALA A 42 7.48 -7.07 18.17
CA ALA A 42 7.14 -7.84 16.98
C ALA A 42 5.93 -7.25 16.25
N VAL A 43 5.94 -7.32 14.92
CA VAL A 43 4.74 -7.09 14.10
C VAL A 43 3.87 -8.33 14.19
N LYS A 44 2.67 -8.18 14.74
CA LYS A 44 1.70 -9.26 14.88
C LYS A 44 0.93 -9.49 13.57
N GLN A 45 0.49 -8.41 12.93
CA GLN A 45 -0.33 -8.46 11.73
C GLN A 45 -0.04 -7.29 10.80
N VAL A 46 -0.27 -7.50 9.50
CA VAL A 46 -0.36 -6.44 8.50
C VAL A 46 -1.71 -6.55 7.82
N LEU A 47 -2.42 -5.44 7.75
CA LEU A 47 -3.69 -5.30 7.06
C LEU A 47 -3.49 -4.52 5.77
N VAL A 48 -4.19 -4.93 4.73
CA VAL A 48 -4.21 -4.29 3.41
C VAL A 48 -5.65 -3.95 3.06
N SER A 49 -5.85 -2.75 2.53
CA SER A 49 -7.11 -2.31 1.96
C SER A 49 -6.91 -1.98 0.49
N VAL A 50 -7.90 -2.30 -0.34
CA VAL A 50 -7.93 -2.02 -1.78
C VAL A 50 -9.02 -1.01 -2.17
N ASP A 51 -9.72 -0.47 -1.18
CA ASP A 51 -10.89 0.41 -1.31
C ASP A 51 -10.77 1.70 -0.48
N GLY A 52 -9.55 2.12 -0.16
CA GLY A 52 -9.30 3.37 0.56
C GLY A 52 -9.58 3.30 2.06
N GLY A 53 -9.45 2.11 2.65
CA GLY A 53 -9.57 1.88 4.09
C GLY A 53 -10.98 1.55 4.56
N VAL A 54 -11.92 1.30 3.64
CA VAL A 54 -13.30 0.88 3.97
C VAL A 54 -13.31 -0.56 4.46
N THR A 55 -12.63 -1.46 3.75
CA THR A 55 -12.41 -2.85 4.17
C THR A 55 -10.93 -3.17 4.31
N TRP A 56 -10.61 -4.09 5.22
CA TRP A 56 -9.24 -4.49 5.53
C TRP A 56 -9.15 -6.02 5.52
N ALA A 57 -8.12 -6.54 4.85
CA ALA A 57 -7.82 -7.97 4.81
C ALA A 57 -6.40 -8.23 5.30
N GLU A 58 -6.17 -9.40 5.88
CA GLU A 58 -4.87 -9.78 6.43
C GLU A 58 -3.88 -10.16 5.32
N ALA A 59 -2.67 -9.62 5.41
CA ALA A 59 -1.54 -9.98 4.56
C ALA A 59 -0.74 -11.13 5.17
N THR A 60 -0.10 -11.92 4.31
CA THR A 60 0.81 -12.98 4.74
C THR A 60 2.15 -12.38 5.15
N LEU A 61 2.55 -12.57 6.41
CA LEU A 61 3.88 -12.23 6.89
C LEU A 61 4.91 -13.32 6.51
N ALA A 62 6.15 -12.92 6.28
CA ALA A 62 7.24 -13.87 6.07
C ALA A 62 7.49 -14.72 7.32
N ALA A 63 7.89 -15.98 7.15
CA ALA A 63 8.03 -16.94 8.24
C ALA A 63 9.05 -16.53 9.34
N LYS A 64 10.05 -15.71 8.99
CA LYS A 64 11.07 -15.25 9.94
C LYS A 64 11.52 -13.83 9.61
N GLY A 65 11.48 -12.95 10.61
CA GLY A 65 12.18 -11.65 10.56
C GLY A 65 13.68 -11.86 10.74
N VAL A 66 14.51 -11.02 10.09
CA VAL A 66 15.98 -11.16 10.14
C VAL A 66 16.61 -10.74 11.48
N GLY A 67 15.80 -10.35 12.47
CA GLY A 67 16.24 -10.01 13.83
C GLY A 67 15.13 -9.32 14.63
N LYS A 68 15.33 -9.16 15.95
CA LYS A 68 14.34 -8.56 16.89
C LYS A 68 13.85 -7.17 16.46
N PHE A 69 14.75 -6.35 15.94
CA PHE A 69 14.47 -4.97 15.52
C PHE A 69 14.33 -4.83 14.00
N ALA A 70 14.36 -5.94 13.27
CA ALA A 70 14.31 -5.91 11.83
C ALA A 70 12.87 -5.75 11.34
N TRP A 71 12.72 -5.18 10.15
CA TRP A 71 11.46 -5.24 9.44
C TRP A 71 11.13 -6.68 9.01
N ILE A 72 9.84 -6.98 8.87
CA ILE A 72 9.30 -8.21 8.31
C ILE A 72 8.72 -7.93 6.93
N ALA A 73 8.98 -8.81 5.96
CA ALA A 73 8.33 -8.75 4.66
C ALA A 73 6.88 -9.25 4.78
N TRP A 74 5.99 -8.68 3.97
CA TRP A 74 4.63 -9.17 3.83
C TRP A 74 4.21 -9.20 2.36
N SER A 75 3.22 -10.04 2.04
CA SER A 75 2.57 -10.08 0.74
C SER A 75 1.07 -10.29 0.84
N PHE A 76 0.33 -9.76 -0.13
CA PHE A 76 -1.12 -9.89 -0.24
C PHE A 76 -1.50 -10.13 -1.69
N GLU A 77 -2.35 -11.12 -1.95
CA GLU A 77 -2.88 -11.39 -3.28
C GLU A 77 -4.19 -10.64 -3.52
N TRP A 78 -4.13 -9.59 -4.34
CA TRP A 78 -5.31 -8.90 -4.81
C TRP A 78 -5.82 -9.59 -6.07
N ARG A 79 -6.86 -10.42 -5.90
CA ARG A 79 -7.35 -11.34 -6.93
C ARG A 79 -8.48 -10.76 -7.76
N ASN A 80 -8.59 -11.24 -9.01
CA ASN A 80 -9.70 -10.95 -9.93
C ASN A 80 -9.96 -9.44 -10.14
N VAL A 81 -8.88 -8.66 -10.18
CA VAL A 81 -8.94 -7.22 -10.39
C VAL A 81 -9.38 -6.94 -11.82
N ARG A 82 -10.31 -6.02 -12.02
CA ARG A 82 -10.83 -5.65 -13.34
C ARG A 82 -10.42 -4.23 -13.71
N ALA A 83 -10.18 -4.01 -15.00
CA ALA A 83 -9.89 -2.68 -15.52
C ALA A 83 -11.03 -1.67 -15.27
N GLY A 84 -10.68 -0.38 -15.20
CA GLY A 84 -11.62 0.74 -15.25
C GLY A 84 -11.78 1.53 -13.96
N ALA A 85 -11.50 0.95 -12.79
CA ALA A 85 -11.64 1.65 -11.52
C ALA A 85 -10.31 2.20 -10.98
N LYS A 86 -10.38 3.37 -10.34
CA LYS A 86 -9.32 3.89 -9.48
C LYS A 86 -9.43 3.24 -8.11
N HIS A 87 -8.32 2.70 -7.61
CA HIS A 87 -8.23 2.11 -6.28
C HIS A 87 -7.27 2.91 -5.41
N PHE A 88 -7.55 2.95 -4.10
CA PHE A 88 -6.66 3.49 -3.09
C PHE A 88 -6.14 2.33 -2.25
N LEU A 89 -4.92 1.89 -2.57
CA LEU A 89 -4.30 0.79 -1.85
C LEU A 89 -3.70 1.32 -0.55
N MET A 90 -4.10 0.74 0.57
CA MET A 90 -3.60 1.14 1.89
C MET A 90 -3.02 -0.05 2.64
N THR A 91 -2.08 0.23 3.54
CA THR A 91 -1.56 -0.78 4.46
C THR A 91 -1.36 -0.21 5.86
N LYS A 92 -1.67 -1.03 6.87
CA LYS A 92 -1.34 -0.75 8.27
C LYS A 92 -0.80 -1.99 8.98
N ALA A 93 0.07 -1.79 9.96
CA ALA A 93 0.56 -2.86 10.83
C ALA A 93 -0.03 -2.75 12.24
N ILE A 94 -0.11 -3.90 12.90
CA ILE A 94 -0.48 -4.07 14.32
C ILE A 94 0.68 -4.80 15.00
N ASP A 95 1.14 -4.29 16.14
CA ASP A 95 2.18 -4.93 16.94
C ASP A 95 1.64 -5.92 17.98
N GLU A 96 2.54 -6.62 18.67
CA GLU A 96 2.16 -7.63 19.67
C GLU A 96 1.43 -7.07 20.89
N LEU A 97 1.55 -5.77 21.17
CA LEU A 97 0.82 -5.08 22.25
C LEU A 97 -0.50 -4.47 21.77
N GLY A 98 -0.84 -4.63 20.49
CA GLY A 98 -2.07 -4.12 19.90
C GLY A 98 -2.01 -2.66 19.46
N ASN A 99 -0.83 -2.03 19.45
CA ASN A 99 -0.71 -0.70 18.85
C ASN A 99 -0.91 -0.81 17.35
N VAL A 100 -1.59 0.18 16.76
CA VAL A 100 -1.91 0.23 15.33
C VAL A 100 -1.49 1.58 14.75
N GLN A 101 -1.17 1.60 13.46
CA GLN A 101 -1.08 2.87 12.73
C GLN A 101 -2.43 3.58 12.72
N ASP A 102 -2.49 4.72 13.39
CA ASP A 102 -3.67 5.58 13.40
C ASP A 102 -3.63 6.58 12.23
N ASN A 103 -4.81 6.95 11.74
CA ASN A 103 -5.01 7.98 10.73
C ASN A 103 -4.85 9.40 11.30
N ALA A 104 -4.93 9.56 12.63
CA ALA A 104 -4.66 10.83 13.28
C ALA A 104 -3.14 11.07 13.38
N GLU A 105 -2.61 11.99 12.57
CA GLU A 105 -1.29 12.56 12.86
C GLU A 105 -1.38 13.39 14.12
N GLU A 106 -0.65 12.99 15.16
CA GLU A 106 -0.28 13.91 16.24
C GLU A 106 0.66 14.96 15.64
N TRP A 107 0.08 16.12 15.30
CA TRP A 107 0.87 17.24 14.81
C TRP A 107 1.96 17.59 15.82
N ASN A 108 3.19 17.70 15.33
CA ASN A 108 4.29 18.22 16.11
C ASN A 108 5.16 19.11 15.23
N TYR A 109 5.78 20.12 15.83
CA TYR A 109 6.57 21.14 15.13
C TYR A 109 7.66 20.55 14.22
N TYR A 110 8.20 19.39 14.58
CA TYR A 110 9.29 18.74 13.85
C TYR A 110 8.82 17.72 12.79
N ALA A 111 7.51 17.51 12.63
CA ALA A 111 6.92 16.49 11.76
C ALA A 111 7.48 15.06 11.98
N MET A 112 7.83 14.74 13.22
CA MET A 112 8.48 13.47 13.58
C MET A 112 7.47 12.40 13.97
N GLY A 113 7.78 11.15 13.63
CA GLY A 113 7.01 9.99 14.11
C GLY A 113 5.64 9.80 13.47
N ALA A 114 5.39 10.40 12.31
CA ALA A 114 4.16 10.20 11.55
C ALA A 114 3.98 8.72 11.16
N THR A 115 2.83 8.16 11.51
CA THR A 115 2.48 6.75 11.29
C THR A 115 1.25 6.54 10.43
N VAL A 116 0.74 7.58 9.76
CA VAL A 116 -0.44 7.46 8.89
C VAL A 116 -0.27 6.28 7.93
N PRO A 117 -1.30 5.41 7.81
CA PRO A 117 -1.33 4.36 6.81
C PRO A 117 -1.00 4.92 5.42
N GLN A 118 0.01 4.34 4.77
CA GLN A 118 0.39 4.75 3.42
C GLN A 118 -0.78 4.48 2.47
N SER A 119 -1.16 5.48 1.68
CA SER A 119 -2.14 5.35 0.59
C SER A 119 -1.46 5.50 -0.77
N VAL A 120 -1.70 4.54 -1.66
CA VAL A 120 -1.16 4.51 -3.03
C VAL A 120 -2.32 4.47 -4.02
N PRO A 121 -2.60 5.57 -4.74
CA PRO A 121 -3.63 5.57 -5.78
C PRO A 121 -3.13 4.82 -7.02
N VAL A 122 -3.96 3.92 -7.54
CA VAL A 122 -3.71 3.17 -8.76
C VAL A 122 -4.93 3.17 -9.67
N VAL A 123 -4.73 3.01 -10.97
CA VAL A 123 -5.79 2.74 -11.94
C VAL A 123 -5.51 1.40 -12.58
N VAL A 124 -6.55 0.55 -12.65
CA VAL A 124 -6.43 -0.76 -13.27
C VAL A 124 -6.71 -0.64 -14.76
N VAL A 125 -5.79 -1.14 -15.59
CA VAL A 125 -5.86 -1.10 -17.05
C VAL A 125 -5.92 -2.50 -17.63
N SER A 126 -6.51 -2.64 -18.82
CA SER A 126 -6.55 -3.93 -19.50
C SER A 126 -5.16 -4.33 -19.98
N SER A 127 -4.83 -5.62 -19.85
CA SER A 127 -3.51 -6.17 -20.18
C SER A 127 -3.18 -6.08 -21.68
N ALA A 128 -4.20 -6.16 -22.55
CA ALA A 128 -4.02 -6.23 -24.00
C ALA A 128 -3.65 -4.87 -24.65
N GLU A 129 -4.14 -3.76 -24.10
CA GLU A 129 -4.15 -2.50 -24.85
C GLU A 129 -2.82 -1.74 -24.85
N TRP A 130 -2.02 -1.83 -23.79
CA TRP A 130 -0.84 -0.98 -23.64
C TRP A 130 0.49 -1.66 -24.01
N ARG A 131 0.63 -2.98 -23.79
CA ARG A 131 1.84 -3.73 -24.14
C ARG A 131 1.95 -4.05 -25.63
N ILE A 132 0.81 -4.27 -26.29
CA ILE A 132 0.77 -4.78 -27.67
C ILE A 132 0.81 -3.63 -28.69
N THR A 133 0.17 -2.50 -28.38
CA THR A 133 -0.10 -1.45 -29.37
C THR A 133 0.94 -0.33 -29.40
N GLY A 134 1.85 -0.26 -28.43
CA GLY A 134 2.75 0.89 -28.24
C GLY A 134 2.03 2.23 -28.01
N LYS A 135 0.70 2.18 -27.83
CA LYS A 135 -0.13 3.36 -27.60
C LYS A 135 0.09 3.82 -26.15
N PRO A 136 0.18 5.15 -25.93
CA PRO A 136 0.22 5.67 -24.58
C PRO A 136 -1.02 5.22 -23.82
N LEU A 137 -0.84 5.04 -22.51
CA LEU A 137 -1.89 4.59 -21.60
C LEU A 137 -3.11 5.52 -21.74
N PRO A 138 -4.34 4.98 -21.68
CA PRO A 138 -5.53 5.81 -21.76
C PRO A 138 -5.44 6.90 -20.71
N ASN A 139 -5.70 8.15 -21.11
CA ASN A 139 -5.69 9.27 -20.18
C ASN A 139 -6.62 8.92 -19.00
N PRO A 140 -6.16 9.07 -17.75
CA PRO A 140 -7.05 8.90 -16.62
C PRO A 140 -8.27 9.82 -16.80
N PRO A 141 -9.46 9.40 -16.34
CA PRO A 141 -10.65 10.24 -16.44
C PRO A 141 -10.32 11.62 -15.90
N ARG A 142 -10.49 12.64 -16.75
CA ARG A 142 -10.22 14.03 -16.38
C ARG A 142 -11.07 14.32 -15.15
N HIS A 143 -10.43 14.80 -14.08
CA HIS A 143 -11.16 15.36 -12.96
C HIS A 143 -12.14 16.41 -13.53
N PRO A 144 -13.42 16.41 -13.11
CA PRO A 144 -14.34 17.46 -13.53
C PRO A 144 -13.70 18.81 -13.20
N LYS A 145 -13.70 19.71 -14.18
CA LYS A 145 -13.26 21.09 -13.95
C LYS A 145 -14.19 21.67 -12.89
N LEU A 146 -13.61 22.16 -11.80
CA LEU A 146 -14.28 23.07 -10.87
C LEU A 146 -14.71 24.34 -11.62
#